data_AF-A0A286DVG9-F1
#
_entry.id   AF-A0A286DVG9-F1
#
_cell.length_a   1.000
_cell.length_b   1.000
_cell.length_c   1.000
_cell.angle_alpha   90.00
_cell.angle_beta   90.00
_cell.angle_gamma   90.00
#
_symmetry.space_group_name_H-M   'P 1'
#
loop_
_entity.id
_entity.type
_entity.pdbx_description
1 polymer ?
#
loop_
_entity_poly.entity_id
_entity_poly.type
_entity_poly.pdbx_seq_one_letter_code
_entity_poly.pdbx_strand_id
1 'polypeptide(L)'
;MVGRRSLAGMQPTVEDLAERVRARGLPEAVVTIATRGGEVVHPDLEYRAQAVGGPSWSVIGHSARADLVPLWTCGTTTLFSTGDGTFLEWDAEEDEPSRTFPDFPATVRSLLTDLYEDELDDDALRTIGELLLAPHQVNAALRPEDR
;
A
#
# COMPACT_ATOMS: atom_id res chain seq x y z
N MET A 1 -2.87 41.23 -11.04
CA MET A 1 -1.68 40.47 -10.58
C MET A 1 -2.19 39.10 -10.15
N VAL A 2 -1.90 38.07 -10.94
CA VAL A 2 -2.44 36.71 -10.74
C VAL A 2 -1.81 36.13 -9.49
N GLY A 3 -2.64 35.73 -8.52
CA GLY A 3 -2.19 35.07 -7.30
C GLY A 3 -1.48 33.77 -7.66
N ARG A 4 -0.22 33.64 -7.23
CA ARG A 4 0.46 32.35 -7.18
C ARG A 4 -0.34 31.46 -6.24
N ARG A 5 -1.11 30.51 -6.78
CA ARG A 5 -1.62 29.40 -5.98
C ARG A 5 -0.39 28.64 -5.47
N SER A 6 -0.27 28.54 -4.15
CA SER A 6 0.68 27.63 -3.52
C SER A 6 0.33 26.21 -4.01
N LEU A 7 1.28 25.52 -4.62
CA LEU A 7 1.13 24.12 -5.04
C LEU A 7 1.32 23.14 -3.87
N ALA A 8 1.65 23.65 -2.67
CA ALA A 8 1.67 22.88 -1.43
C ALA A 8 0.22 22.71 -0.93
N GLY A 9 -0.35 21.51 -1.10
CA GLY A 9 -1.64 21.14 -0.52
C GLY A 9 -2.69 20.59 -1.50
N MET A 10 -2.37 20.41 -2.78
CA MET A 10 -3.27 19.73 -3.71
C MET A 10 -2.96 18.23 -3.72
N GLN A 11 -3.90 17.42 -3.26
CA GLN A 11 -3.83 15.98 -3.42
C GLN A 11 -3.74 15.67 -4.93
N PRO A 12 -2.83 14.78 -5.34
CA PRO A 12 -2.74 14.37 -6.73
C PRO A 12 -4.07 13.72 -7.15
N THR A 13 -4.37 13.80 -8.45
CA THR A 13 -5.57 13.15 -8.97
C THR A 13 -5.45 11.63 -8.84
N VAL A 14 -6.58 10.93 -8.95
CA VAL A 14 -6.59 9.46 -8.99
C VAL A 14 -5.72 8.94 -10.14
N GLU A 15 -5.72 9.62 -11.28
CA GLU A 15 -4.88 9.25 -12.43
C GLU A 15 -3.40 9.45 -12.12
N ASP A 16 -3.02 10.58 -11.51
CA ASP A 16 -1.63 10.83 -11.09
C ASP A 16 -1.15 9.76 -10.09
N LEU A 17 -2.00 9.33 -9.16
CA LEU A 17 -1.68 8.24 -8.24
C LEU A 17 -1.49 6.93 -9.01
N ALA A 18 -2.40 6.60 -9.91
CA ALA A 18 -2.33 5.37 -10.71
C ALA A 18 -1.04 5.32 -11.53
N GLU A 19 -0.67 6.41 -12.21
CA GLU A 19 0.58 6.52 -12.97
C GLU A 19 1.81 6.34 -12.07
N ARG A 20 1.81 6.94 -10.86
CA ARG A 20 2.91 6.78 -9.90
C ARG A 20 3.07 5.35 -9.43
N VAL A 21 1.96 4.65 -9.13
CA VAL A 21 2.00 3.22 -8.74
C VAL A 21 2.52 2.36 -9.90
N ARG A 22 2.05 2.60 -11.14
CA ARG A 22 2.56 1.90 -12.33
C ARG A 22 4.03 2.14 -12.58
N ALA A 23 4.51 3.37 -12.36
CA ALA A 23 5.93 3.71 -12.48
C ALA A 23 6.82 2.95 -11.48
N ARG A 24 6.26 2.37 -10.42
CA ARG A 24 6.97 1.45 -9.51
C ARG A 24 7.10 0.03 -10.05
N GLY A 25 6.45 -0.30 -11.17
CA GLY A 25 6.41 -1.66 -11.72
C GLY A 25 5.57 -2.62 -10.89
N LEU A 26 4.63 -2.09 -10.09
CA LEU A 26 3.73 -2.89 -9.26
C LEU A 26 2.55 -3.44 -10.09
N PRO A 27 1.94 -4.57 -9.69
CA PRO A 27 0.78 -5.14 -10.38
C PRO A 27 -0.39 -4.16 -10.50
N GLU A 28 -1.22 -4.30 -11.56
CA GLU A 28 -2.45 -3.50 -11.72
C GLU A 28 -3.46 -3.70 -10.58
N ALA A 29 -3.40 -4.83 -9.87
CA ALA A 29 -4.16 -5.02 -8.63
C ALA A 29 -3.82 -3.95 -7.58
N VAL A 30 -2.54 -3.58 -7.45
CA VAL A 30 -2.10 -2.52 -6.52
C VAL A 30 -2.58 -1.15 -6.98
N VAL A 31 -2.61 -0.89 -8.29
CA VAL A 31 -3.21 0.33 -8.83
C VAL A 31 -4.70 0.41 -8.45
N THR A 32 -5.41 -0.71 -8.59
CA THR A 32 -6.83 -0.82 -8.25
C THR A 32 -7.03 -0.60 -6.75
N ILE A 33 -6.26 -1.26 -5.89
CA ILE A 33 -6.30 -1.06 -4.45
C ILE A 33 -6.08 0.41 -4.11
N ALA A 34 -4.98 1.01 -4.58
CA ALA A 34 -4.61 2.37 -4.24
C ALA A 34 -5.68 3.41 -4.60
N THR A 35 -6.40 3.17 -5.70
CA THR A 35 -7.36 4.13 -6.25
C THR A 35 -8.82 3.84 -5.88
N ARG A 36 -9.16 2.58 -5.59
CA ARG A 36 -10.54 2.12 -5.48
C ARG A 36 -10.82 1.18 -4.31
N GLY A 37 -9.78 0.75 -3.59
CA GLY A 37 -9.91 -0.15 -2.44
C GLY A 37 -9.72 -1.61 -2.82
N GLY A 38 -9.22 -2.39 -1.86
CA GLY A 38 -8.93 -3.80 -2.01
C GLY A 38 -10.17 -4.65 -2.15
N GLU A 39 -11.33 -4.23 -1.64
CA GLU A 39 -12.60 -4.93 -1.82
C GLU A 39 -12.98 -5.10 -3.30
N VAL A 40 -12.48 -4.22 -4.18
CA VAL A 40 -12.67 -4.31 -5.63
C VAL A 40 -11.81 -5.42 -6.24
N VAL A 41 -10.69 -5.76 -5.62
CA VAL A 41 -9.77 -6.83 -6.02
C VAL A 41 -10.17 -8.17 -5.38
N HIS A 42 -10.48 -8.16 -4.08
CA HIS A 42 -10.93 -9.32 -3.32
C HIS A 42 -11.73 -8.86 -2.08
N PRO A 43 -12.89 -9.46 -1.76
CA PRO A 43 -13.73 -9.01 -0.65
C PRO A 43 -13.00 -8.96 0.71
N ASP A 44 -12.13 -9.94 0.99
CA ASP A 44 -11.40 -9.99 2.27
C ASP A 44 -10.33 -8.90 2.45
N LEU A 45 -10.12 -8.04 1.44
CA LEU A 45 -9.23 -6.88 1.53
C LEU A 45 -9.92 -5.60 2.01
N GLU A 46 -11.25 -5.60 2.23
CA GLU A 46 -12.07 -4.41 2.53
C GLU A 46 -11.53 -3.51 3.65
N TYR A 47 -10.93 -4.10 4.69
CA TYR A 47 -10.30 -3.36 5.79
C TYR A 47 -8.77 -3.34 5.72
N ARG A 48 -8.16 -4.39 5.18
CA ARG A 48 -6.71 -4.60 5.23
C ARG A 48 -5.93 -3.89 4.12
N ALA A 49 -6.60 -3.49 3.04
CA ALA A 49 -5.98 -2.75 1.95
C ALA A 49 -6.97 -1.75 1.32
N GLN A 50 -7.27 -0.67 2.04
CA GLN A 50 -8.20 0.36 1.58
C GLN A 50 -7.57 1.34 0.59
N ALA A 51 -8.43 2.04 -0.15
CA ALA A 51 -8.02 3.10 -1.08
C ALA A 51 -7.25 4.20 -0.35
N VAL A 52 -6.28 4.79 -1.05
CA VAL A 52 -5.48 5.88 -0.51
C VAL A 52 -6.35 7.11 -0.25
N GLY A 53 -6.28 7.62 0.97
CA GLY A 53 -7.06 8.77 1.44
C GLY A 53 -6.21 9.98 1.83
N GLY A 54 -6.90 10.98 2.41
CA GLY A 54 -6.27 12.20 2.89
C GLY A 54 -5.10 12.02 3.87
N PRO A 55 -5.16 11.09 4.85
CA PRO A 55 -4.06 10.85 5.79
C PRO A 55 -2.73 10.54 5.11
N SER A 56 -2.73 9.71 4.06
CA SER A 56 -1.53 9.35 3.32
C SER A 56 -0.84 10.56 2.68
N TRP A 57 -1.60 11.53 2.20
CA TRP A 57 -1.07 12.76 1.62
C TRP A 57 -0.54 13.73 2.68
N SER A 58 -1.15 13.76 3.87
CA SER A 58 -0.64 14.51 5.02
C SER A 58 0.74 14.01 5.45
N VAL A 59 0.91 12.68 5.52
CA VAL A 59 2.21 12.05 5.80
C VAL A 59 3.27 12.49 4.80
N ILE A 60 2.97 12.46 3.50
CA ILE A 60 3.92 12.91 2.46
C ILE A 60 4.27 14.39 2.62
N GLY A 61 3.27 15.22 2.94
CA GLY A 61 3.47 16.66 3.13
C GLY A 61 4.41 17.00 4.29
N HIS A 62 4.32 16.29 5.41
CA HIS A 62 5.10 16.60 6.62
C HIS A 62 6.38 15.78 6.78
N SER A 63 6.46 14.56 6.24
CA SER A 63 7.65 13.69 6.34
C SER A 63 8.87 14.19 5.54
N ALA A 64 8.70 15.21 4.70
CA ALA A 64 9.70 15.67 3.71
C ALA A 64 10.17 14.58 2.71
N ARG A 65 9.47 13.44 2.64
CA ARG A 65 9.76 12.32 1.74
C ARG A 65 8.92 12.42 0.47
N ALA A 66 9.34 13.31 -0.43
CA ALA A 66 8.62 13.57 -1.69
C ALA A 66 8.62 12.37 -2.67
N ASP A 67 9.45 11.35 -2.40
CA ASP A 67 9.55 10.12 -3.17
C ASP A 67 8.48 9.09 -2.81
N LEU A 68 7.75 9.24 -1.70
CA LEU A 68 6.75 8.26 -1.29
C LEU A 68 5.58 8.19 -2.27
N VAL A 69 5.18 6.95 -2.58
CA VAL A 69 3.96 6.63 -3.32
C VAL A 69 3.08 5.75 -2.44
N PRO A 70 1.90 6.22 -2.00
CA PRO A 70 1.01 5.43 -1.15
C PRO A 70 0.36 4.30 -1.96
N LEU A 71 0.21 3.13 -1.34
CA LEU A 71 -0.31 1.93 -2.00
C LEU A 71 -1.65 1.50 -1.43
N TRP A 72 -1.79 1.46 -0.09
CA TRP A 72 -3.04 1.18 0.59
C TRP A 72 -2.98 1.62 2.05
N THR A 73 -4.15 1.67 2.69
CA THR A 73 -4.30 1.99 4.11
C THR A 73 -4.95 0.84 4.87
N CYS A 74 -4.59 0.68 6.15
CA CYS A 74 -5.24 -0.23 7.09
C CYS A 74 -5.43 0.52 8.40
N GLY A 75 -6.63 1.04 8.65
CA GLY A 75 -6.89 1.93 9.78
C GLY A 75 -6.05 3.21 9.68
N THR A 76 -5.15 3.42 10.64
CA THR A 76 -4.26 4.59 10.71
C THR A 76 -2.92 4.37 10.03
N THR A 77 -2.61 3.14 9.59
CA THR A 77 -1.37 2.85 8.88
C THR A 77 -1.53 3.02 7.37
N THR A 78 -0.47 3.50 6.71
CA THR A 78 -0.37 3.56 5.25
C THR A 78 0.89 2.84 4.81
N LEU A 79 0.77 1.95 3.81
CA LEU A 79 1.92 1.40 3.11
C LEU A 79 2.33 2.32 1.96
N PHE A 80 3.62 2.64 1.90
CA PHE A 80 4.24 3.42 0.83
C PHE A 80 5.32 2.61 0.11
N SER A 81 5.45 2.85 -1.20
CA SER A 81 6.66 2.53 -1.97
C SER A 81 7.60 3.74 -1.96
N THR A 82 8.90 3.50 -1.78
CA THR A 82 9.93 4.54 -1.72
C THR A 82 10.71 4.64 -3.04
N GLY A 83 11.43 5.74 -3.24
CA GLY A 83 12.33 5.95 -4.38
C GLY A 83 13.46 4.93 -4.51
N ASP A 84 13.91 4.35 -3.39
CA ASP A 84 15.03 3.38 -3.33
C ASP A 84 14.60 1.91 -3.52
N GLY A 85 13.30 1.66 -3.73
CA GLY A 85 12.75 0.33 -3.97
C GLY A 85 12.33 -0.43 -2.71
N THR A 86 12.52 0.17 -1.53
CA THR A 86 11.95 -0.34 -0.28
C THR A 86 10.49 0.04 -0.13
N PHE A 87 9.86 -0.50 0.91
CA PHE A 87 8.48 -0.18 1.27
C PHE A 87 8.41 0.18 2.74
N LEU A 88 7.52 1.11 3.07
CA LEU A 88 7.43 1.72 4.39
C LEU A 88 5.99 1.69 4.85
N GLU A 89 5.73 1.06 5.98
CA GLU A 89 4.50 1.29 6.71
C GLU A 89 4.70 2.47 7.66
N TRP A 90 3.78 3.42 7.59
CA TRP A 90 3.78 4.61 8.43
C TRP A 90 2.54 4.59 9.30
N ASP A 91 2.70 4.88 10.58
CA ASP A 91 1.60 5.07 11.52
C ASP A 91 1.25 6.56 11.61
N ALA A 92 0.04 6.93 11.22
CA ALA A 92 -0.41 8.31 11.27
C ALA A 92 -0.71 8.82 12.69
N GLU A 93 -0.91 7.93 13.68
CA GLU A 93 -1.13 8.31 15.08
C GLU A 93 0.18 8.73 15.74
N GLU A 94 1.23 7.93 15.55
CA GLU A 94 2.57 8.20 16.10
C GLU A 94 3.40 9.15 15.21
N ASP A 95 2.94 9.40 13.98
CA ASP A 95 3.61 10.20 12.94
C ASP A 95 5.05 9.75 12.66
N GLU A 96 5.25 8.43 12.60
CA GLU A 96 6.55 7.83 12.32
C GLU A 96 6.46 6.53 11.50
N PRO A 97 7.56 6.12 10.84
CA PRO A 97 7.68 4.78 10.25
C PRO A 97 7.55 3.68 11.31
N SER A 98 6.59 2.78 11.15
CA SER A 98 6.42 1.63 12.04
C SER A 98 7.18 0.40 11.54
N ARG A 99 7.22 0.17 10.23
CA ARG A 99 7.93 -0.96 9.60
C ARG A 99 8.53 -0.61 8.25
N THR A 100 9.68 -1.21 7.92
CA THR A 100 10.31 -1.12 6.60
C THR A 100 10.47 -2.52 6.02
N PHE A 101 10.09 -2.70 4.76
CA PHE A 101 10.19 -3.95 4.03
C PHE A 101 11.22 -3.82 2.89
N PRO A 102 12.04 -4.86 2.66
CA PRO A 102 13.10 -4.82 1.66
C PRO A 102 12.56 -4.84 0.22
N ASP A 103 11.38 -5.41 0.00
CA ASP A 103 10.76 -5.57 -1.31
C ASP A 103 9.23 -5.75 -1.20
N PHE A 104 8.57 -5.76 -2.36
CA PHE A 104 7.11 -5.89 -2.44
C PHE A 104 6.59 -7.26 -1.96
N PRO A 105 7.21 -8.41 -2.29
CA PRO A 105 6.83 -9.70 -1.70
C PRO A 105 6.80 -9.72 -0.18
N ALA A 106 7.75 -9.05 0.50
CA ALA A 106 7.73 -8.93 1.95
C ALA A 106 6.51 -8.13 2.45
N THR A 107 6.08 -7.07 1.76
CA THR A 107 4.83 -6.35 2.11
C THR A 107 3.58 -7.22 1.92
N VAL A 108 3.54 -8.04 0.86
CA VAL A 108 2.40 -8.92 0.62
C VAL A 108 2.36 -10.05 1.65
N ARG A 109 3.52 -10.61 2.02
CA ARG A 109 3.60 -11.58 3.13
C ARG A 109 3.08 -10.98 4.44
N SER A 110 3.39 -9.71 4.72
CA SER A 110 2.84 -8.99 5.86
C SER A 110 1.32 -8.95 5.84
N LEU A 111 0.75 -8.50 4.71
CA LEU A 111 -0.71 -8.45 4.51
C LEU A 111 -1.35 -9.85 4.66
N LEU A 112 -0.75 -10.88 4.07
CA LEU A 112 -1.25 -12.26 4.19
C LEU A 112 -1.13 -12.81 5.60
N THR A 113 -0.13 -12.38 6.39
CA THR A 113 -0.02 -12.71 7.81
C THR A 113 -1.18 -12.10 8.59
N ASP A 114 -1.48 -10.82 8.36
CA ASP A 114 -2.58 -10.12 9.03
C ASP A 114 -3.95 -10.76 8.67
N LEU A 115 -4.13 -11.20 7.42
CA LEU A 115 -5.34 -11.92 6.98
C LEU A 115 -5.42 -13.33 7.57
N TYR A 116 -4.28 -14.03 7.68
CA TYR A 116 -4.23 -15.33 8.36
C TYR A 116 -4.60 -15.20 9.84
N GLU A 117 -4.16 -14.13 10.50
CA GLU A 117 -4.54 -13.80 11.89
C GLU A 117 -6.03 -13.45 12.02
N ASP A 118 -6.65 -12.94 10.96
CA ASP A 118 -8.11 -12.76 10.83
C ASP A 118 -8.86 -14.07 10.52
N GLU A 119 -8.19 -15.23 10.66
CA GLU A 119 -8.72 -16.58 10.43
C GLU A 119 -9.15 -16.86 8.99
N LEU A 120 -8.55 -16.17 8.01
CA LEU A 120 -8.81 -16.44 6.59
C LEU A 120 -8.21 -17.78 6.16
N ASP A 121 -8.93 -18.52 5.32
CA ASP A 121 -8.48 -19.84 4.87
C ASP A 121 -7.33 -19.78 3.84
N ASP A 122 -6.59 -20.89 3.73
CA ASP A 122 -5.42 -21.01 2.85
C ASP A 122 -5.74 -20.76 1.37
N ASP A 123 -6.97 -21.03 0.92
CA ASP A 123 -7.37 -20.87 -0.47
C ASP A 123 -7.66 -19.40 -0.80
N ALA A 124 -8.30 -18.66 0.11
CA ALA A 124 -8.46 -17.22 0.03
C ALA A 124 -7.10 -16.50 0.08
N LEU A 125 -6.23 -16.88 1.04
CA LEU A 125 -4.87 -16.34 1.12
C LEU A 125 -4.08 -16.56 -0.16
N ARG A 126 -4.16 -17.76 -0.75
CA ARG A 126 -3.51 -18.06 -2.03
C ARG A 126 -4.07 -17.23 -3.17
N THR A 127 -5.38 -17.10 -3.26
CA THR A 127 -6.04 -16.28 -4.28
C THR A 127 -5.56 -14.83 -4.22
N ILE A 128 -5.52 -14.25 -3.02
CA ILE A 128 -5.00 -12.89 -2.81
C ILE A 128 -3.51 -12.81 -3.18
N GLY A 129 -2.71 -13.79 -2.77
CA GLY A 129 -1.29 -13.86 -3.12
C GLY A 129 -1.05 -13.89 -4.64
N GLU A 130 -1.85 -14.64 -5.40
CA GLU A 130 -1.77 -14.73 -6.86
C GLU A 130 -2.21 -13.45 -7.59
N LEU A 131 -3.11 -12.66 -6.98
CA LEU A 131 -3.49 -11.34 -7.51
C LEU A 131 -2.37 -10.30 -7.35
N LEU A 132 -1.53 -10.44 -6.32
CA LEU A 132 -0.52 -9.47 -5.95
C LEU A 132 0.90 -9.87 -6.35
N LEU A 133 1.20 -11.14 -6.55
CA LEU A 133 2.58 -11.61 -6.74
C LEU A 133 2.74 -12.43 -8.01
N ALA A 134 3.98 -12.50 -8.51
CA ALA A 134 4.31 -13.47 -9.54
C ALA A 134 4.18 -14.89 -8.97
N PRO A 135 3.80 -15.91 -9.78
CA PRO A 135 3.54 -17.26 -9.29
C PRO A 135 4.67 -17.89 -8.47
N HIS A 136 5.93 -17.58 -8.80
CA HIS A 136 7.09 -18.12 -8.09
C HIS A 136 7.33 -17.49 -6.70
N GLN A 137 6.64 -16.39 -6.38
CA GLN A 137 6.76 -15.66 -5.11
C GLN A 137 5.65 -16.03 -4.11
N VAL A 138 4.49 -16.49 -4.59
CA VAL A 138 3.29 -16.77 -3.77
C VAL A 138 3.58 -17.74 -2.62
N ASN A 139 4.20 -18.89 -2.93
CA ASN A 139 4.47 -19.92 -1.91
C ASN A 139 5.39 -19.44 -0.76
N ALA A 140 6.27 -18.49 -1.03
CA ALA A 140 7.12 -17.91 0.00
C ALA A 140 6.34 -16.91 0.88
N ALA A 141 5.41 -16.16 0.29
CA ALA A 141 4.57 -15.18 0.97
C ALA A 141 3.41 -15.79 1.78
N LEU A 142 3.00 -17.02 1.47
CA LEU A 142 1.98 -17.75 2.25
C LEU A 142 2.50 -18.29 3.59
N ARG A 143 3.79 -18.15 3.89
CA ARG A 143 4.33 -18.48 5.21
C ARG A 143 4.13 -17.26 6.12
N PRO A 144 3.28 -17.35 7.17
CA PRO A 144 3.10 -16.26 8.10
C PRO A 144 4.45 -15.84 8.70
N GLU A 145 4.57 -14.56 9.00
CA GLU A 145 5.73 -14.06 9.73
C GLU A 145 5.67 -14.47 11.20
N ASP A 146 6.83 -14.83 11.77
CA ASP A 146 6.95 -14.93 13.23
C ASP A 146 6.95 -13.50 13.79
N ARG A 147 5.85 -13.10 14.46
CA ARG A 147 5.64 -11.75 14.99
C ARG A 147 5.26 -11.78 16.47
#